data_AF-A0A7V2TZ72-F1
#
_entry.id   AF-A0A7V2TZ72-F1
#
_cell.length_a   1.000
_cell.length_b   1.000
_cell.length_c   1.000
_cell.angle_alpha   90.00
_cell.angle_beta   90.00
_cell.angle_gamma   90.00
#
_symmetry.space_group_name_H-M   'P 1'
#
loop_
_entity.id
_entity.type
_entity.pdbx_description
1 polymer ?
#
loop_
_entity_poly.entity_id
_entity_poly.type
_entity_poly.pdbx_seq_one_letter_code
_entity_poly.pdbx_strand_id
1 'polypeptide(L)'
;ELVDMKKAVRNLPPKKKFHIADPYLQGDRVFTPSSLEGFRKATEPSGVTGDPTLSTAEKGKRLHKALVDNLVELVHLARKEKVSLKPVTPCF
;
A
#
# COMPACT_ATOMS: atom_id res chain seq x y z
N GLU A 1 14.70 5.38 17.72
CA GLU A 1 13.80 5.51 16.54
C GLU A 1 14.09 4.39 15.54
N LEU A 2 13.10 3.94 14.76
CA LEU A 2 13.23 2.80 13.84
C LEU A 2 13.52 3.20 12.38
N VAL A 3 13.46 4.49 12.05
CA VAL A 3 13.61 5.00 10.67
C VAL A 3 14.59 6.17 10.68
N ASP A 4 15.57 6.16 9.78
CA ASP A 4 16.52 7.26 9.57
C ASP A 4 16.30 7.89 8.18
N MET A 5 15.68 9.06 8.16
CA MET A 5 15.35 9.77 6.91
C MET A 5 16.58 10.23 6.14
N LYS A 6 17.77 10.34 6.78
CA LYS A 6 19.01 10.69 6.06
C LYS A 6 19.47 9.58 5.10
N LYS A 7 18.97 8.35 5.30
CA LYS A 7 19.25 7.19 4.44
C LYS A 7 18.17 6.97 3.38
N ALA A 8 17.17 7.85 3.29
CA ALA A 8 16.11 7.73 2.30
C ALA A 8 16.66 7.98 0.89
N VAL A 9 16.29 7.11 -0.06
CA VAL A 9 16.72 7.18 -1.46
C VAL A 9 15.48 7.24 -2.35
N ARG A 10 15.51 8.11 -3.36
CA ARG A 10 14.49 8.16 -4.42
C ARG A 10 14.82 7.14 -5.51
N ASN A 11 13.88 6.25 -5.80
CA ASN A 11 13.96 5.29 -6.89
C ASN A 11 12.62 5.19 -7.63
N LEU A 12 12.42 6.01 -8.68
CA LEU A 12 11.19 6.03 -9.45
C LEU A 12 11.32 5.14 -10.70
N PRO A 13 10.48 4.10 -10.86
CA PRO A 13 10.53 3.27 -12.05
C PRO A 13 10.10 4.07 -13.29
N PRO A 14 10.61 3.71 -14.49
CA PRO A 14 10.18 4.35 -15.73
C PRO A 14 8.69 4.09 -15.98
N LYS A 15 8.02 5.09 -16.55
CA LYS A 15 6.61 4.97 -16.94
C LYS A 15 6.45 3.90 -18.03
N LYS A 16 5.56 2.94 -17.82
CA LYS A 16 5.15 1.95 -18.83
C LYS A 16 3.79 2.35 -19.38
N LYS A 17 3.58 2.16 -20.69
CA LYS A 17 2.37 2.60 -21.42
C LYS A 17 1.06 2.22 -20.72
N PHE A 18 0.93 0.97 -20.30
CA PHE A 18 -0.31 0.43 -19.70
C PHE A 18 -0.27 0.31 -18.18
N HIS A 19 0.78 0.83 -17.53
CA HIS A 19 0.92 0.78 -16.07
C HIS A 19 0.58 2.14 -15.46
N ILE A 20 -0.72 2.36 -15.25
CA ILE A 20 -1.28 3.56 -14.65
C ILE A 20 -1.70 3.21 -13.21
N ALA A 21 -0.89 3.62 -12.23
CA ALA A 21 -1.14 3.35 -10.81
C ALA A 21 -2.18 4.30 -10.19
N ASP A 22 -2.28 5.53 -10.70
CA ASP A 22 -3.24 6.52 -10.21
C ASP A 22 -4.62 6.25 -10.83
N PRO A 23 -5.64 5.94 -10.01
CA PRO A 23 -6.97 5.67 -10.52
C PRO A 23 -7.62 6.87 -11.22
N TYR A 24 -7.23 8.11 -10.88
CA TYR A 24 -7.79 9.34 -11.45
C TYR A 24 -7.28 9.68 -12.85
N LEU A 25 -6.21 9.02 -13.31
CA LEU A 25 -5.68 9.22 -14.67
C LEU A 25 -6.48 8.40 -15.69
N GLN A 26 -7.02 9.07 -16.71
CA GLN A 26 -7.70 8.40 -17.82
C GLN A 26 -6.68 7.76 -18.77
N GLY A 27 -6.98 6.53 -19.21
CA GLY A 27 -6.15 5.79 -20.17
C GLY A 27 -6.28 4.28 -20.03
N ASP A 28 -5.86 3.58 -21.08
CA ASP A 28 -5.82 2.12 -21.11
C ASP A 28 -4.84 1.59 -20.07
N ARG A 29 -5.33 0.69 -19.22
CA ARG A 29 -4.54 0.09 -18.14
C ARG A 29 -4.67 -1.42 -18.17
N VAL A 30 -3.56 -2.10 -17.94
CA VAL A 30 -3.51 -3.55 -17.77
C VAL A 30 -2.78 -3.85 -16.47
N PHE A 31 -3.33 -4.75 -15.66
CA PHE A 31 -2.62 -5.24 -14.49
C PHE A 31 -1.55 -6.24 -14.93
N THR A 32 -0.29 -5.92 -14.68
CA THR A 32 0.84 -6.82 -14.95
C THR A 32 1.63 -7.00 -13.66
N PRO A 33 1.50 -8.14 -12.96
CA PRO A 33 2.23 -8.37 -11.73
C PRO A 33 3.75 -8.38 -12.00
N SER A 34 4.53 -7.89 -11.05
CA SER A 34 5.98 -7.99 -11.11
C SER A 34 6.45 -9.38 -10.66
N SER A 35 7.44 -9.95 -11.33
CA SER A 35 8.14 -11.13 -10.82
C SER A 35 9.05 -10.74 -9.65
N LEU A 36 9.40 -11.71 -8.80
CA LEU A 36 10.34 -11.49 -7.68
C LEU A 36 11.70 -11.00 -8.19
N GLU A 37 12.21 -11.60 -9.27
CA GLU A 37 13.45 -11.20 -9.90
C GLU A 37 13.38 -9.77 -10.47
N GLY A 38 12.29 -9.45 -11.17
CA GLY A 38 12.07 -8.11 -11.73
C GLY A 38 11.99 -7.04 -10.65
N PHE A 39 11.34 -7.34 -9.51
CA PHE A 39 11.25 -6.42 -8.38
C PHE A 39 12.61 -6.19 -7.71
N ARG A 40 13.41 -7.26 -7.49
CA ARG A 40 14.76 -7.13 -6.93
C ARG A 40 15.64 -6.25 -7.82
N LYS A 41 15.70 -6.55 -9.11
CA LYS A 41 16.47 -5.75 -10.07
C LYS A 41 16.01 -4.29 -10.14
N ALA A 42 14.70 -4.04 -10.03
CA ALA A 42 14.14 -2.69 -10.08
C ALA A 42 14.40 -1.87 -8.80
N THR A 43 14.67 -2.52 -7.67
CA THR A 43 14.87 -1.86 -6.37
C THR A 43 16.33 -1.79 -5.94
N GLU A 44 17.23 -2.50 -6.60
CA GLU A 44 18.68 -2.43 -6.37
C GLU A 44 19.24 -1.01 -6.52
N PRO A 45 20.24 -0.63 -5.69
CA PRO A 45 20.76 -1.36 -4.53
C PRO A 45 19.94 -1.11 -3.24
N SER A 46 18.97 -0.19 -3.29
CA SER A 46 18.33 0.39 -2.10
C SER A 46 17.21 -0.45 -1.48
N GLY A 47 16.60 -1.35 -2.25
CA GLY A 47 15.34 -2.02 -1.90
C GLY A 47 14.10 -1.12 -1.97
N VAL A 48 14.26 0.16 -2.32
CA VAL A 48 13.17 1.15 -2.36
C VAL A 48 12.54 1.19 -3.75
N THR A 49 11.21 1.37 -3.80
CA THR A 49 10.48 1.84 -4.97
C THR A 49 9.68 3.08 -4.59
N GLY A 50 9.70 4.13 -5.40
CA GLY A 50 9.08 5.42 -5.09
C GLY A 50 10.07 6.48 -4.58
N ASP A 51 9.52 7.54 -3.99
CA ASP A 51 10.28 8.65 -3.41
C ASP A 51 9.89 8.89 -1.95
N PRO A 52 10.54 8.21 -0.99
CA PRO A 52 10.29 8.41 0.42
C PRO A 52 10.90 9.71 0.97
N THR A 53 11.76 10.43 0.22
CA THR A 53 12.49 11.62 0.73
C THR A 53 11.56 12.76 1.13
N LEU A 54 10.32 12.74 0.63
CA LEU A 54 9.27 13.71 0.92
C LEU A 54 8.40 13.34 2.14
N SER A 55 8.71 12.22 2.80
CA SER A 55 7.97 11.70 3.96
C SER A 55 8.20 12.57 5.19
N THR A 56 7.13 12.86 5.93
CA THR A 56 7.19 13.58 7.20
C THR A 56 6.25 12.94 8.23
N ALA A 57 6.56 13.11 9.51
CA ALA A 57 5.70 12.62 10.60
C ALA A 57 4.27 13.18 10.50
N GLU A 58 4.13 14.45 10.11
CA GLU A 58 2.82 15.11 9.98
C GLU A 58 1.97 14.50 8.85
N LYS A 59 2.57 14.20 7.68
CA LYS A 59 1.88 13.48 6.60
C LYS A 59 1.47 12.08 7.05
N GLY A 60 2.35 11.38 7.76
CA GLY A 60 2.07 10.06 8.33
C GLY A 60 0.90 10.09 9.32
N LYS A 61 0.86 11.09 10.21
CA LYS A 61 -0.24 11.27 11.19
C LYS A 61 -1.58 11.50 10.50
N ARG A 62 -1.61 12.35 9.47
CA ARG A 62 -2.82 12.62 8.69
C ARG A 62 -3.35 11.36 8.00
N LEU A 63 -2.47 10.60 7.34
CA LEU A 63 -2.85 9.34 6.68
C LEU A 63 -3.34 8.31 7.70
N HIS A 64 -2.59 8.12 8.79
CA HIS A 64 -2.91 7.14 9.82
C HIS A 64 -4.28 7.43 10.47
N LYS A 65 -4.55 8.70 10.78
CA LYS A 65 -5.86 9.11 11.32
C LYS A 65 -7.00 8.74 10.38
N ALA A 66 -6.90 9.07 9.10
CA ALA A 66 -7.95 8.75 8.13
C ALA A 66 -8.18 7.23 8.00
N LEU A 67 -7.10 6.43 8.00
CA LEU A 67 -7.20 4.96 7.95
C LEU A 67 -7.90 4.40 9.20
N VAL A 68 -7.51 4.86 10.39
CA VAL A 68 -8.10 4.39 11.65
C VAL A 68 -9.56 4.81 11.77
N ASP A 69 -9.88 6.06 11.45
CA ASP A 69 -11.26 6.57 11.50
C ASP A 69 -12.18 5.72 10.60
N ASN A 70 -11.76 5.47 9.35
CA ASN A 70 -12.52 4.63 8.40
C ASN A 70 -12.66 3.18 8.87
N LEU A 71 -11.60 2.61 9.47
CA LEU A 71 -11.64 1.24 9.99
C LEU A 71 -12.60 1.13 11.17
N VAL A 72 -12.60 2.10 12.08
CA VAL A 72 -13.54 2.16 13.21
C VAL A 72 -14.97 2.25 12.70
N GLU A 73 -15.23 3.10 11.71
CA GLU A 73 -16.55 3.21 11.06
C GLU A 73 -16.98 1.87 10.47
N LEU A 74 -16.11 1.20 9.71
CA LEU A 74 -16.39 -0.12 9.14
C LEU A 74 -16.72 -1.16 10.22
N VAL A 75 -15.99 -1.18 11.33
CA VAL A 75 -16.26 -2.08 12.46
C VAL A 75 -17.64 -1.80 13.06
N HIS A 76 -18.01 -0.54 13.22
CA HIS A 76 -19.33 -0.16 13.72
C HIS A 76 -20.45 -0.58 12.77
N LEU A 77 -20.25 -0.45 11.46
CA LEU A 77 -21.21 -0.92 10.46
C LEU A 77 -21.34 -2.44 10.50
N ALA A 78 -20.22 -3.17 10.46
CA ALA A 78 -20.21 -4.63 10.46
C ALA A 78 -20.89 -5.22 11.71
N ARG A 79 -20.76 -4.59 12.88
CA ARG A 79 -21.39 -5.03 14.13
C ARG A 79 -22.91 -4.88 14.16
N LYS A 80 -23.50 -4.04 13.30
CA LYS A 80 -24.96 -3.90 13.19
C LYS A 80 -25.58 -5.07 12.42
N GLU A 81 -24.81 -5.71 11.56
CA GLU A 81 -25.29 -6.78 10.71
C GLU A 81 -25.39 -8.10 11.47
N LYS A 82 -26.55 -8.75 11.38
CA LYS A 82 -26.72 -10.10 11.92
C LYS A 82 -26.06 -11.09 10.96
N VAL A 83 -24.96 -11.68 11.39
CA VAL A 83 -24.28 -12.74 10.64
C VAL A 83 -24.62 -14.11 11.23
N SER A 84 -24.82 -15.10 10.35
CA SER A 84 -24.86 -16.50 10.76
C SER A 84 -23.43 -17.06 10.76
N LEU A 85 -23.02 -17.62 11.89
CA LEU A 85 -21.73 -18.30 11.99
C LEU A 85 -21.88 -19.69 11.37
N LYS A 86 -21.00 -20.03 10.42
CA LYS A 86 -20.87 -21.42 9.99
C LYS A 86 -20.10 -22.18 11.08
N PRO A 87 -20.52 -23.39 11.47
CA PRO A 87 -19.72 -24.21 12.36
C PRO A 87 -18.37 -24.48 11.69
N VAL A 88 -17.30 -24.09 12.37
CA VAL A 88 -15.93 -24.36 11.93
C VAL A 88 -15.44 -25.51 12.79
N THR A 89 -15.25 -26.69 12.19
CA THR A 89 -14.53 -27.78 12.85
C THR A 89 -13.05 -27.40 12.83
N PRO A 90 -12.35 -27.28 13.98
CA PRO A 90 -10.93 -27.01 13.97
C PRO A 90 -10.21 -28.14 13.23
N CYS A 91 -9.44 -27.80 12.20
CA CYS A 91 -8.52 -28.74 11.57
C CYS A 91 -7.23 -28.76 12.41
N PHE A 92 -7.25 -29.47 13.54
CA PHE A 92 -6.05 -29.81 14.31
C PHE A 92 -6.06 -31.30 14.62
#